data_AF-A0A832M3A7-F1
#
_entry.id   AF-A0A832M3A7-F1
#
_cell.length_a   1.000
_cell.length_b   1.000
_cell.length_c   1.000
_cell.angle_alpha   90.00
_cell.angle_beta   90.00
_cell.angle_gamma   90.00
#
_symmetry.space_group_name_H-M   'P 1'
#
loop_
_entity.id
_entity.type
_entity.pdbx_description
1 polymer ?
#
loop_
_entity_poly.entity_id
_entity_poly.type
_entity_poly.pdbx_seq_one_letter_code
_entity_poly.pdbx_strand_id
1 'polypeptide(L)' 'MLQNPDGTYDETITVYSSNKDRKQADAEAQAKGERVARERSQDGAIAVCLGCIRITKSGRYACTLRIEP' A
#
# COMPACT_ATOMS: atom_id res chain seq x y z
N MET A 1 -7.91 8.48 18.82
CA MET A 1 -7.79 7.57 17.67
C MET A 1 -9.21 7.12 17.36
N LEU A 2 -9.79 7.52 16.23
CA LEU A 2 -11.13 7.10 15.85
C LEU A 2 -11.03 5.68 15.27
N GLN A 3 -11.39 4.68 16.06
CA GLN A 3 -11.74 3.35 15.55
C GLN A 3 -13.09 3.47 14.85
N ASN A 4 -13.14 3.15 13.56
CA ASN A 4 -14.41 2.93 12.89
C ASN A 4 -15.06 1.66 13.49
N PRO A 5 -16.38 1.63 13.68
CA PRO A 5 -17.07 0.55 14.39
C PRO A 5 -17.00 -0.83 13.71
N ASP A 6 -16.50 -0.92 12.48
CA ASP A 6 -16.43 -2.14 11.67
C ASP A 6 -15.09 -2.89 11.75
N GLY A 7 -14.15 -2.48 12.61
CA GLY A 7 -12.83 -3.13 12.72
C GLY A 7 -11.88 -2.84 11.55
N THR A 8 -12.32 -2.06 10.57
CA THR A 8 -11.49 -1.55 9.47
C THR A 8 -10.40 -0.62 9.98
N TYR A 9 -9.16 -0.85 9.58
CA TYR A 9 -8.04 0.05 9.87
C TYR A 9 -7.15 0.28 8.64
N ASP A 10 -6.53 1.45 8.60
CA ASP A 10 -5.60 1.83 7.54
C ASP A 10 -4.16 1.58 8.03
N GLU A 11 -3.41 0.75 7.30
CA GLU A 11 -1.99 0.46 7.53
C GLU A 11 -1.14 1.17 6.48
N THR A 12 -0.09 1.88 6.88
CA THR A 12 0.87 2.46 5.93
C THR A 12 2.11 1.59 5.82
N ILE A 13 2.35 1.06 4.63
CA ILE A 13 3.56 0.29 4.32
C ILE A 13 4.54 1.13 3.51
N THR A 14 5.84 0.86 3.68
CA THR A 14 6.86 1.46 2.82
C THR A 14 7.26 0.47 1.73
N VAL A 15 7.19 0.90 0.47
CA VAL A 15 7.71 0.15 -0.67
C VAL A 15 8.80 0.95 -1.38
N TYR A 16 9.70 0.24 -2.06
CA TYR A 16 10.79 0.84 -2.81
C TYR A 16 10.65 0.45 -4.28
N SER A 17 10.83 1.40 -5.18
CA SER A 17 10.97 1.16 -6.62
C SER A 17 12.39 1.47 -7.07
N SER A 18 12.92 0.61 -7.95
CA SER A 18 14.24 0.78 -8.56
C SER A 18 14.17 1.49 -9.92
N ASN A 19 12.98 1.83 -10.39
CA ASN A 19 12.77 2.45 -11.69
C ASN A 19 13.19 3.92 -11.69
N LYS A 20 13.92 4.31 -12.75
CA LYS A 20 14.35 5.69 -12.98
C LYS A 20 13.25 6.54 -13.63
N ASP A 21 12.39 5.92 -14.43
CA ASP A 21 11.21 6.57 -14.98
C ASP A 21 10.13 6.71 -13.91
N ARG A 22 9.56 7.90 -13.78
CA ARG A 22 8.58 8.21 -12.73
C ARG A 22 7.29 7.42 -12.91
N LYS A 23 6.75 7.31 -14.13
CA LYS A 23 5.48 6.62 -14.36
C LYS A 23 5.62 5.12 -14.07
N GLN A 24 6.74 4.52 -14.50
CA GLN A 24 7.04 3.13 -14.21
C GLN A 24 7.28 2.89 -12.71
N ALA A 25 7.94 3.82 -12.02
CA ALA A 25 8.16 3.71 -10.58
C ALA A 25 6.85 3.84 -9.77
N ASP A 26 5.96 4.75 -10.17
CA ASP A 26 4.64 4.91 -9.54
C ASP A 26 3.79 3.64 -9.74
N ALA A 27 3.78 3.06 -10.95
CA ALA A 27 3.07 1.82 -11.25
C ALA A 27 3.65 0.60 -10.50
N GLU A 28 4.97 0.50 -10.39
CA GLU A 28 5.63 -0.57 -9.63
C GLU A 28 5.33 -0.46 -8.13
N ALA A 29 5.34 0.75 -7.57
CA ALA A 29 4.99 0.98 -6.18
C ALA A 29 3.54 0.58 -5.90
N GLN A 30 2.61 0.95 -6.79
CA GLN A 30 1.21 0.55 -6.71
C GLN A 30 1.06 -0.97 -6.76
N ALA A 31 1.69 -1.64 -7.72
CA ALA A 31 1.64 -3.10 -7.84
C ALA A 31 2.22 -3.82 -6.61
N LYS A 32 3.28 -3.26 -6.01
CA LYS A 32 3.84 -3.77 -4.74
C LYS A 32 2.87 -3.58 -3.58
N GLY A 33 2.21 -2.42 -3.47
CA GLY A 33 1.18 -2.18 -2.47
C GLY A 33 -0.01 -3.13 -2.61
N GLU A 34 -0.50 -3.32 -3.83
CA GLU A 34 -1.58 -4.25 -4.15
C GLU A 34 -1.22 -5.70 -3.86
N ARG A 35 0.03 -6.10 -4.11
CA ARG A 35 0.51 -7.43 -3.74
C ARG A 35 0.45 -7.66 -2.24
N VAL A 36 0.90 -6.70 -1.43
CA VAL A 36 0.84 -6.83 0.04
C VAL A 36 -0.62 -6.88 0.51
N ALA A 37 -1.50 -6.04 -0.04
CA ALA A 37 -2.94 -6.12 0.22
C ALA A 37 -3.52 -7.51 -0.12
N ARG A 38 -3.11 -8.09 -1.25
CA ARG A 38 -3.55 -9.42 -1.65
C ARG A 38 -3.04 -10.52 -0.71
N GLU A 39 -1.78 -10.45 -0.27
CA GLU A 39 -1.19 -11.39 0.69
C GLU A 39 -1.96 -11.32 2.02
N ARG A 40 -2.25 -10.12 2.54
CA ARG A 40 -3.11 -9.96 3.73
C ARG A 40 -4.53 -10.48 3.52
N SER A 41 -5.04 -10.39 2.29
CA SER A 41 -6.37 -10.91 1.97
C SER A 41 -6.44 -12.43 2.00
N GLN A 42 -5.31 -13.11 1.77
CA GLN A 42 -5.22 -14.57 1.89
C GLN A 42 -5.22 -15.05 3.34
N ASP A 43 -4.89 -14.17 4.30
CA ASP A 43 -4.91 -14.45 5.73
C ASP A 43 -6.32 -14.34 6.36
N GLY A 44 -7.35 -14.14 5.53
CA GLY A 44 -8.76 -14.09 5.96
C GLY A 44 -9.33 -12.68 6.15
N ALA A 45 -8.52 -11.64 5.96
CA ALA A 45 -8.99 -10.25 5.92
C ALA A 45 -9.40 -9.84 4.49
N ILE A 46 -10.12 -8.75 4.32
CA ILE A 46 -10.23 -8.03 3.04
C ILE A 46 -9.23 -6.88 3.11
N ALA A 47 -8.24 -6.87 2.23
CA ALA A 47 -7.25 -5.81 2.19
C ALA A 47 -7.12 -5.21 0.79
N VAL A 48 -7.12 -3.87 0.72
CA VAL A 48 -7.03 -3.11 -0.53
C VAL A 48 -5.97 -2.02 -0.44
N CYS A 49 -5.20 -1.82 -1.50
CA CYS A 49 -4.27 -0.71 -1.60
C CYS A 49 -5.01 0.54 -2.09
N LEU A 50 -5.13 1.57 -1.25
CA LEU A 50 -5.80 2.83 -1.59
C LEU A 50 -4.93 3.72 -2.50
N GLY A 51 -3.62 3.56 -2.42
CA GLY A 51 -2.68 4.31 -3.25
C GLY A 51 -1.29 4.41 -2.63
N CYS A 52 -0.32 4.76 -3.46
CA CYS A 52 1.07 4.95 -3.08
C CYS A 52 1.54 6.38 -3.37
N ILE A 53 2.12 7.03 -2.36
CA ILE A 53 2.68 8.38 -2.45
C ILE A 53 4.20 8.29 -2.38
N ARG A 54 4.87 8.91 -3.35
CA ARG A 54 6.34 9.01 -3.35
C ARG A 54 6.80 9.91 -2.22
N ILE A 55 7.63 9.38 -1.32
CA ILE A 55 8.20 10.12 -0.19
C ILE A 55 9.57 10.70 -0.54
N THR A 56 10.37 9.97 -1.33
CA THR A 56 11.74 10.39 -1.65
C THR A 56 12.03 10.38 -3.14
N LYS A 57 13.00 11.23 -3.54
CA LYS A 57 13.58 11.19 -4.89
C LYS A 57 14.27 9.86 -5.19
N SER A 58 14.73 9.13 -4.16
CA SER A 58 15.37 7.81 -4.30
C SER A 58 14.43 6.64 -4.59
N GLY A 59 13.11 6.88 -4.74
CA GLY A 59 12.15 5.84 -5.10
C GLY A 59 11.50 5.14 -3.92
N ARG A 60 11.47 5.78 -2.74
CA ARG A 60 10.68 5.32 -1.58
C ARG A 60 9.25 5.83 -1.68
N TYR A 61 8.29 4.94 -1.46
CA TYR A 61 6.86 5.21 -1.47
C TYR A 61 6.22 4.77 -0.15
N ALA A 62 5.23 5.53 0.31
CA ALA A 62 4.30 5.12 1.35
C ALA A 62 3.01 4.68 0.66
N CYS A 63 2.61 3.43 0.83
CA CYS A 63 1.34 2.94 0.36
C CYS A 63 0.39 2.77 1.53
N THR A 64 -0.84 3.24 1.37
CA THR A 64 -1.89 3.04 2.37
C THR A 64 -2.72 1.82 1.98
N LEU A 65 -2.75 0.84 2.87
CA LEU A 65 -3.61 -0.32 2.78
C LEU A 65 -4.79 -0.12 3.71
N ARG A 66 -5.99 -0.43 3.25
CA ARG A 66 -7.17 -0.56 4.12
C ARG A 66 -7.41 -2.04 4.35
N ILE A 67 -7.50 -2.44 5.61
CA ILE A 67 -7.66 -3.83 6.04
C ILE A 67 -8.95 -3.93 6.84
N GLU A 68 -9.80 -4.87 6.45
CA GLU A 68 -11.06 -5.24 7.08
C GLU A 68 -10.93 -6.70 7.55
N PRO A 69 -10.82 -6.97 8.86
CA PRO A 69 -10.63 -8.31 9.41
C PRO A 69 -11.88 -9.19 9.37
#